data_AF-A0A0A2WIM4-F1
#
_entry.id   AF-A0A0A2WIM4-F1
#
_cell.length_a   1.000
_cell.length_b   1.000
_cell.length_c   1.000
_cell.angle_alpha   90.00
_cell.angle_beta   90.00
_cell.angle_gamma   90.00
#
_symmetry.space_group_name_H-M   'P 1'
#
loop_
_entity.id
_entity.type
_entity.pdbx_description
1 polymer ?
#
loop_
_entity_poly.entity_id
_entity_poly.type
_entity_poly.pdbx_seq_one_letter_code
_entity_poly.pdbx_strand_id
1 'polypeptide(L)'
;MMKRIAGMAVVVMVLGVSGCSAVGGSESFGEAECKVFADKLVGMSGMENNLYMEQKDVEEMRTGIVAECQADKIGLSREQLDCAVKSQSDEEFAKCEIVLKG
;
A
#
# COMPACT_ATOMS: atom_id res chain seq x y z
N MET A 1 36.09 -17.41 49.18
CA MET A 1 35.76 -16.03 49.57
C MET A 1 35.28 -15.27 48.34
N MET A 2 34.05 -14.71 48.41
CA MET A 2 33.52 -13.50 47.76
C MET A 2 33.81 -13.30 46.25
N LYS A 3 32.85 -13.52 45.33
CA LYS A 3 31.65 -12.72 44.99
C LYS A 3 31.99 -11.35 44.36
N ARG A 4 31.86 -11.24 43.02
CA ARG A 4 31.46 -10.01 42.31
C ARG A 4 30.59 -10.36 41.11
N ILE A 5 29.35 -9.91 41.19
CA ILE A 5 28.32 -9.93 40.15
C ILE A 5 28.38 -8.55 39.49
N ALA A 6 28.43 -8.51 38.16
CA ALA A 6 27.98 -7.39 37.35
C ALA A 6 27.46 -8.05 36.06
N GLY A 7 26.16 -8.23 35.84
CA GLY A 7 25.13 -7.19 35.96
C GLY A 7 24.92 -6.51 34.60
N MET A 8 24.84 -7.27 33.51
CA MET A 8 24.31 -6.75 32.25
C MET A 8 22.79 -6.90 32.28
N ALA A 9 22.13 -5.81 32.69
CA ALA A 9 20.70 -5.63 32.52
C ALA A 9 20.42 -5.53 31.02
N VAL A 10 19.91 -6.62 30.43
CA VAL A 10 19.27 -6.55 29.12
C VAL A 10 17.95 -5.81 29.33
N VAL A 11 17.92 -4.56 28.90
CA VAL A 11 16.71 -3.76 28.78
C VAL A 11 15.86 -4.41 27.68
N VAL A 12 14.96 -5.31 28.08
CA VAL A 12 13.86 -5.73 27.21
C VAL A 12 12.91 -4.54 27.13
N MET A 13 13.04 -3.76 26.06
CA MET A 13 12.01 -2.79 25.70
C MET A 13 10.77 -3.58 25.30
N VAL A 14 9.89 -3.77 26.28
CA VAL A 14 8.48 -4.09 26.04
C VAL A 14 7.88 -2.85 25.39
N LEU A 15 7.92 -2.80 24.06
CA LEU A 15 7.01 -1.95 23.31
C LEU A 15 5.63 -2.59 23.47
N GLY A 16 4.92 -2.12 24.49
CA GLY A 16 3.48 -2.23 24.54
C GLY A 16 2.92 -1.54 23.29
N VAL A 17 2.36 -2.33 22.40
CA VAL A 17 1.21 -1.88 21.62
C VAL A 17 0.07 -2.78 22.00
N SER A 18 -0.86 -2.15 22.69
CA SER A 18 -2.17 -2.62 23.10
C SER A 18 -2.87 -3.38 21.97
N GLY A 19 -3.66 -4.39 22.34
CA GLY A 19 -4.17 -5.40 21.45
C GLY A 19 -4.91 -4.91 20.21
N CYS A 20 -4.75 -5.67 19.13
CA CYS A 20 -5.73 -5.78 18.06
C CYS A 20 -6.29 -7.21 18.10
N SER A 21 -7.17 -7.48 19.06
CA SER A 21 -8.18 -8.53 18.89
C SER A 21 -9.45 -7.84 18.44
N ALA A 22 -10.01 -8.33 17.35
CA ALA A 22 -11.32 -8.01 16.78
C ALA A 22 -11.45 -6.65 16.07
N VAL A 23 -11.45 -6.71 14.74
CA VAL A 23 -12.62 -6.30 13.97
C VAL A 23 -12.48 -6.89 12.58
N GLY A 24 -13.38 -7.82 12.22
CA GLY A 24 -13.64 -8.17 10.83
C GLY A 24 -14.33 -6.97 10.17
N GLY A 25 -13.56 -5.92 9.92
CA GLY A 25 -13.96 -4.78 9.12
C GLY A 25 -13.35 -4.96 7.75
N SER A 26 -14.08 -4.65 6.69
CA SER A 26 -13.46 -4.42 5.39
C SER A 26 -12.38 -3.35 5.60
N GLU A 27 -11.12 -3.77 5.71
CA GLU A 27 -10.00 -2.88 6.00
C GLU A 27 -9.80 -2.02 4.76
N SER A 28 -10.37 -0.81 4.78
CA SER A 28 -10.07 0.23 3.81
C SER A 28 -8.55 0.37 3.70
N PHE A 29 -8.05 0.41 2.47
CA PHE A 29 -6.61 0.40 2.21
C PHE A 29 -5.92 1.64 2.77
N GLY A 30 -4.67 1.46 3.23
CA GLY A 30 -3.87 2.57 3.72
C GLY A 30 -3.53 3.57 2.60
N GLU A 31 -3.39 4.85 2.94
CA GLU A 31 -3.02 5.90 1.97
C GLU A 31 -1.76 5.56 1.17
N ALA A 32 -0.73 5.04 1.85
CA ALA A 32 0.52 4.66 1.21
C ALA A 32 0.33 3.52 0.19
N GLU A 33 -0.51 2.54 0.50
CA GLU A 33 -0.79 1.41 -0.38
C GLU A 33 -1.55 1.88 -1.63
N CYS A 34 -2.54 2.75 -1.45
CA CYS A 34 -3.30 3.36 -2.54
C CYS A 34 -2.44 4.27 -3.43
N LYS A 35 -1.50 5.02 -2.84
CA LYS A 35 -0.55 5.85 -3.62
C LYS A 35 0.35 4.99 -4.51
N VAL A 36 0.95 3.94 -3.95
CA VAL A 36 1.80 3.02 -4.72
C VAL A 36 1.00 2.34 -5.83
N PHE A 37 -0.24 1.94 -5.55
CA PHE A 37 -1.15 1.40 -6.57
C PHE A 37 -1.46 2.41 -7.68
N ALA A 38 -1.84 3.64 -7.33
CA ALA A 38 -2.16 4.69 -8.30
C ALA A 38 -0.96 5.02 -9.19
N ASP A 39 0.23 5.16 -8.61
CA ASP A 39 1.46 5.41 -9.36
C ASP A 39 1.76 4.27 -10.35
N LYS A 40 1.63 3.01 -9.92
CA LYS A 40 1.79 1.86 -10.82
C LYS A 40 0.75 1.85 -11.93
N LEU A 41 -0.52 2.02 -11.59
CA LEU A 41 -1.63 2.01 -12.56
C LEU A 41 -1.43 3.08 -13.66
N VAL A 42 -1.08 4.29 -13.25
CA VAL A 42 -0.85 5.42 -14.15
C VAL A 42 0.42 5.20 -14.99
N GLY A 43 1.50 4.69 -14.37
CA GLY A 43 2.74 4.34 -15.05
C GLY A 43 2.54 3.31 -16.17
N MET A 44 1.86 2.19 -15.91
CA MET A 44 1.68 1.16 -16.93
C MET A 44 0.64 1.52 -17.98
N SER A 45 -0.32 2.39 -17.65
CA SER A 45 -1.26 2.92 -18.64
C SER A 45 -0.56 3.83 -19.67
N GLY A 46 0.72 4.13 -19.48
CA GLY A 46 1.49 5.03 -20.33
C GLY A 46 1.01 6.48 -20.29
N MET A 47 0.13 6.80 -19.34
CA MET A 47 -0.47 8.14 -19.20
C MET A 47 0.58 9.20 -18.88
N GLU A 48 1.61 8.82 -18.13
CA GLU A 48 2.75 9.70 -17.77
C GLU A 48 3.58 10.14 -18.97
N ASN A 49 3.59 9.31 -20.02
CA ASN A 49 4.33 9.54 -21.25
C ASN A 49 3.42 9.97 -22.40
N ASN A 50 2.14 10.21 -22.13
CA ASN A 50 1.20 10.66 -23.13
C ASN A 50 1.41 12.14 -23.43
N LEU A 51 1.95 12.43 -24.62
CA LEU A 51 2.22 13.80 -25.11
C LEU A 51 0.98 14.71 -25.16
N TYR A 52 -0.21 14.14 -25.08
CA TYR A 52 -1.49 14.84 -25.14
C TYR A 52 -2.12 15.10 -23.77
N MET A 53 -1.48 14.68 -22.68
CA MET A 53 -1.99 14.83 -21.32
C MET A 53 -1.06 15.73 -20.52
N GLU A 54 -1.60 16.78 -19.90
CA GLU A 54 -0.79 17.66 -19.06
C GLU A 54 -0.43 16.93 -17.76
N GLN A 55 0.74 17.22 -17.19
CA GLN A 55 1.15 16.60 -15.92
C GLN A 55 0.12 16.84 -14.81
N LYS A 56 -0.55 18.00 -14.82
CA LYS A 56 -1.63 18.33 -13.89
C LYS A 56 -2.79 17.33 -13.97
N ASP A 57 -3.17 16.91 -15.17
CA ASP A 57 -4.26 15.95 -15.36
C ASP A 57 -3.86 14.56 -14.85
N VAL A 58 -2.59 14.18 -15.07
CA VAL A 58 -2.02 12.93 -14.53
C VAL A 58 -2.04 12.95 -12.99
N GLU A 59 -1.66 14.07 -12.37
CA GLU A 59 -1.70 14.23 -10.91
C GLU A 59 -3.13 14.22 -10.33
N GLU A 60 -4.08 14.86 -11.04
CA GLU A 60 -5.49 14.83 -10.65
C GLU A 60 -6.06 13.41 -10.72
N MET A 61 -5.72 12.64 -11.77
CA MET A 61 -6.10 11.23 -11.86
C MET A 61 -5.48 10.39 -10.74
N ARG A 62 -4.18 10.55 -10.45
CA ARG A 62 -3.53 9.85 -9.33
C ARG A 62 -4.25 10.13 -8.02
N THR A 63 -4.56 11.39 -7.77
CA THR A 63 -5.28 11.82 -6.57
C THR A 63 -6.67 11.19 -6.50
N GLY A 64 -7.40 11.15 -7.62
CA GLY A 64 -8.70 10.48 -7.73
C GLY A 64 -8.63 8.99 -7.41
N ILE A 65 -7.69 8.27 -8.03
CA ILE A 65 -7.49 6.82 -7.80
C ILE A 65 -7.17 6.54 -6.33
N VAL A 66 -6.32 7.36 -5.70
CA VAL A 66 -6.00 7.22 -4.27
C VAL A 66 -7.27 7.39 -3.41
N ALA A 67 -8.05 8.44 -3.67
CA ALA A 67 -9.26 8.71 -2.91
C ALA A 67 -10.32 7.59 -3.07
N GLU A 68 -10.50 7.08 -4.29
CA GLU A 68 -11.45 5.99 -4.55
C GLU A 68 -10.95 4.64 -4.00
N CYS A 69 -9.65 4.38 -4.02
CA CYS A 69 -9.02 3.23 -3.38
C CYS A 69 -9.24 3.25 -1.87
N GLN A 70 -8.99 4.38 -1.20
CA GLN A 70 -9.23 4.53 0.24
C GLN A 70 -10.71 4.39 0.60
N ALA A 71 -11.61 4.83 -0.29
CA ALA A 71 -13.05 4.72 -0.10
C ALA A 71 -13.62 3.35 -0.48
N ASP A 72 -12.78 2.38 -0.89
CA ASP A 72 -13.19 1.05 -1.38
C ASP A 72 -14.22 1.12 -2.52
N LYS A 73 -14.09 2.13 -3.39
CA LYS A 73 -15.04 2.38 -4.48
C LYS A 73 -14.61 1.77 -5.81
N ILE A 74 -13.31 1.54 -6.00
CA ILE A 74 -12.76 1.00 -7.25
C ILE A 74 -12.95 -0.53 -7.39
N GLY A 75 -13.51 -1.19 -6.38
CA GLY A 75 -13.76 -2.64 -6.38
C GLY A 75 -12.50 -3.49 -6.35
N LEU A 76 -11.39 -2.95 -5.83
CA LEU A 76 -10.10 -3.63 -5.71
C LEU A 76 -10.10 -4.55 -4.49
N SER A 77 -9.82 -5.84 -4.66
CA SER A 77 -9.62 -6.74 -3.52
C SER A 77 -8.24 -6.55 -2.87
N ARG A 78 -8.12 -6.95 -1.60
CA ARG A 78 -6.83 -6.92 -0.88
C ARG A 78 -5.74 -7.72 -1.60
N GLU A 79 -6.08 -8.89 -2.13
CA GLU A 79 -5.13 -9.75 -2.85
C GLU A 79 -4.61 -9.09 -4.13
N GLN A 80 -5.51 -8.43 -4.88
CA GLN A 80 -5.15 -7.68 -6.08
C GLN A 80 -4.26 -6.48 -5.75
N LEU A 81 -4.58 -5.71 -4.70
CA LEU A 81 -3.75 -4.59 -4.25
C LEU A 81 -2.37 -5.07 -3.81
N ASP A 82 -2.30 -6.11 -2.98
CA ASP A 82 -1.05 -6.68 -2.50
C ASP A 82 -0.16 -7.17 -3.66
N CYS A 83 -0.75 -7.86 -4.65
CA CYS A 83 -0.05 -8.27 -5.86
C CYS A 83 0.48 -7.05 -6.63
N ALA A 84 -0.38 -6.06 -6.87
CA ALA A 84 -0.06 -4.84 -7.58
C ALA A 84 1.13 -4.11 -6.94
N VAL A 85 1.08 -3.90 -5.63
CA VAL A 85 2.12 -3.21 -4.86
C VAL A 85 3.45 -3.99 -4.88
N LYS A 86 3.41 -5.31 -4.81
CA LYS A 86 4.61 -6.18 -4.77
C LYS A 86 5.23 -6.47 -6.15
N SER A 87 4.49 -6.25 -7.24
CA SER A 87 5.01 -6.43 -8.60
C SER A 87 6.26 -5.58 -8.86
N GLN A 88 7.23 -6.08 -9.62
CA GLN A 88 8.46 -5.36 -9.97
C GLN A 88 8.53 -5.03 -11.47
N SER A 89 7.58 -5.52 -12.25
CA SER A 89 7.50 -5.32 -13.70
C SER A 89 6.06 -5.26 -14.17
N ASP A 90 5.85 -4.70 -15.37
CA ASP A 90 4.54 -4.63 -16.02
C ASP A 90 3.94 -6.03 -16.26
N GLU A 91 4.78 -7.02 -16.58
CA GLU A 91 4.35 -8.41 -16.78
C GLU A 91 3.83 -9.03 -15.48
N GLU A 92 4.49 -8.76 -14.35
CA GLU A 92 4.02 -9.23 -13.03
C GLU A 92 2.75 -8.52 -12.60
N PHE A 93 2.64 -7.21 -12.88
CA PHE A 93 1.43 -6.47 -12.57
C PHE A 93 0.24 -6.96 -13.40
N ALA A 94 0.42 -7.25 -14.70
CA ALA A 94 -0.64 -7.77 -15.56
C ALA A 94 -1.22 -9.09 -15.06
N LYS A 95 -0.40 -9.90 -14.36
CA LYS A 95 -0.83 -11.16 -13.72
C LYS A 95 -1.64 -10.94 -12.44
N CYS A 96 -1.74 -9.72 -11.92
CA CYS A 96 -2.56 -9.40 -10.75
C CYS A 96 -4.06 -9.34 -11.07
N GLU A 97 -4.46 -9.50 -12.34
CA GLU A 97 -5.86 -9.61 -12.79
C GLU A 97 -6.78 -8.53 -12.19
N ILE A 98 -6.27 -7.29 -12.15
CA ILE A 98 -6.96 -6.17 -11.54
C ILE A 98 -8.11 -5.74 -12.45
N VAL A 99 -9.33 -5.92 -11.97
CA VAL A 99 -10.55 -5.47 -12.64
C VAL A 99 -11.15 -4.35 -11.82
N LEU A 100 -10.93 -3.10 -12.24
CA LEU A 100 -11.50 -1.94 -11.59
C LEU A 100 -12.99 -1.83 -11.93
N LYS A 101 -13.82 -1.73 -10.90
CA LYS A 101 -15.25 -1.46 -11.04
C LYS A 101 -15.43 0.01 -10.66
N GLY A 102 -15.53 0.87 -11.68
CA GLY A 102 -15.92 2.28 -11.56
C GLY A 102 -17.29 2.49 -12.17
#